data_AF-A0A940ENZ8-F1
#
_entry.id   AF-A0A940ENZ8-F1
#
_cell.length_a   1.000
_cell.length_b   1.000
_cell.length_c   1.000
_cell.angle_alpha   90.00
_cell.angle_beta   90.00
_cell.angle_gamma   90.00
#
_symmetry.space_group_name_H-M   'P 1'
#
loop_
_entity.id
_entity.type
_entity.pdbx_description
1 polymer ?
#
loop_
_entity_poly.entity_id
_entity_poly.type
_entity_poly.pdbx_seq_one_letter_code
_entity_poly.pdbx_strand_id
1 'polypeptide(L)'
;MNIIQNIERSFHPEIYSESMPINNDLSLCLYKKSGLARYVLATLNFDSNLDIKTQIANARKLIRNQTAALWIFKEVGAYIVFVCDELPELDSSHLAVDSTGFHAVIVQGVHLVSKSGKHLYNHTNWLNKSFGGTDFIAERLVNSAI
;
A
#
# COMPACT_ATOMS: atom_id res chain seq x y z
N MET A 1 0.94 -14.61 15.29
CA MET A 1 1.93 -13.52 15.07
C MET A 1 1.22 -12.40 14.30
N ASN A 2 1.52 -11.13 14.56
CA ASN A 2 0.76 -10.02 13.96
C ASN A 2 1.24 -9.79 12.50
N ILE A 3 0.34 -9.95 11.51
CA ILE A 3 0.62 -9.73 10.07
C ILE A 3 1.36 -8.41 9.83
N ILE A 4 0.98 -7.35 10.53
CA ILE A 4 1.59 -6.03 10.39
C ILE A 4 3.08 -6.07 10.77
N GLN A 5 3.44 -6.76 11.86
CA GLN A 5 4.83 -6.91 12.29
C GLN A 5 5.65 -7.75 11.31
N ASN A 6 5.04 -8.77 10.70
CA ASN A 6 5.72 -9.57 9.69
C ASN A 6 5.99 -8.76 8.42
N ILE A 7 5.00 -7.96 7.99
CA ILE A 7 5.17 -7.01 6.88
C ILE A 7 6.30 -6.04 7.22
N GLU A 8 6.29 -5.41 8.40
CA GLU A 8 7.36 -4.50 8.80
C GLU A 8 8.75 -5.15 8.73
N ARG A 9 8.94 -6.32 9.35
CA ARG A 9 10.23 -7.03 9.35
C ARG A 9 10.68 -7.47 7.97
N SER A 10 9.74 -7.81 7.10
CA SER A 10 10.07 -8.23 5.75
C SER A 10 10.50 -7.06 4.88
N PHE A 11 9.91 -5.89 5.05
CA PHE A 11 10.14 -4.76 4.16
C PHE A 11 11.14 -3.73 4.69
N HIS A 12 11.31 -3.61 6.01
CA HIS A 12 12.23 -2.70 6.67
C HIS A 12 13.41 -3.46 7.33
N PRO A 13 14.65 -2.96 7.23
CA PRO A 13 15.09 -1.76 6.52
C PRO A 13 15.47 -1.98 5.04
N GLU A 14 15.40 -3.22 4.55
CA GLU A 14 16.00 -3.60 3.26
C GLU A 14 15.35 -2.89 2.05
N ILE A 15 14.03 -2.87 1.97
CA ILE A 15 13.30 -2.24 0.85
C ILE A 15 12.92 -0.81 1.23
N TYR A 16 12.41 -0.63 2.44
CA TYR A 16 12.00 0.65 2.98
C TYR A 16 12.90 1.05 4.13
N SER A 17 13.65 2.14 3.94
CA SER A 17 14.67 2.60 4.88
C SER A 17 14.11 3.13 6.19
N GLU A 18 12.83 3.52 6.22
CA GLU A 18 12.20 4.17 7.38
C GLU A 18 10.87 3.48 7.72
N SER A 19 10.63 3.27 9.01
CA SER A 19 9.31 2.99 9.57
C SER A 19 8.82 4.27 10.25
N MET A 20 7.81 4.93 9.67
CA MET A 20 7.36 6.24 10.15
C MET A 20 6.48 6.09 11.40
N PRO A 21 6.66 6.95 12.43
CA PRO A 21 5.73 7.00 13.55
C PRO A 21 4.31 7.33 13.06
N ILE A 22 3.35 6.50 13.44
CA ILE A 22 1.96 6.65 13.01
C ILE A 22 1.23 7.66 13.90
N ASN A 23 0.54 8.62 13.28
CA ASN A 23 -0.23 9.67 13.96
C ASN A 23 -1.71 9.70 13.57
N ASN A 24 -2.20 8.65 12.93
CA ASN A 24 -3.54 8.54 12.35
C ASN A 24 -3.97 7.06 12.29
N ASP A 25 -5.04 6.74 11.55
CA ASP A 25 -5.63 5.39 11.50
C ASP A 25 -4.84 4.35 10.68
N LEU A 26 -3.64 4.69 10.19
CA LEU A 26 -2.74 3.70 9.60
C LEU A 26 -2.30 2.68 10.67
N SER A 27 -2.01 1.46 10.23
CA SER A 27 -1.42 0.44 11.10
C SER A 27 0.09 0.33 10.94
N LEU A 28 0.61 0.70 9.76
CA LEU A 28 2.04 0.78 9.43
C LEU A 28 2.23 1.75 8.27
N CYS A 29 3.37 2.43 8.25
CA CYS A 29 3.77 3.32 7.16
C CYS A 29 5.29 3.22 6.97
N LEU A 30 5.70 2.38 6.03
CA LEU A 30 7.10 2.25 5.64
C LEU A 30 7.41 3.20 4.50
N TYR A 31 8.51 3.94 4.60
CA TYR A 31 8.88 4.99 3.68
C TYR A 31 10.28 4.78 3.12
N LYS A 32 10.46 5.13 1.85
CA LYS A 32 11.78 5.20 1.20
C LYS A 32 11.86 6.37 0.24
N LYS A 33 13.06 6.90 0.11
CA LYS A 33 13.43 7.89 -0.89
C LYS A 33 14.48 7.31 -1.83
N SER A 34 14.27 7.45 -3.13
CA SER A 34 15.24 7.06 -4.16
C SER A 34 15.42 8.24 -5.12
N GLY A 35 16.51 8.99 -4.94
CA GLY A 35 16.70 10.27 -5.63
C GLY A 35 15.58 11.27 -5.30
N LEU A 36 14.83 11.70 -6.31
CA LEU A 36 13.65 12.57 -6.16
C LEU A 36 12.35 11.77 -5.92
N ALA A 37 12.34 10.48 -6.22
CA ALA A 37 11.17 9.64 -6.04
C ALA A 37 11.01 9.23 -4.58
N ARG A 38 9.76 9.12 -4.16
CA ARG A 38 9.36 8.73 -2.80
C ARG A 38 8.34 7.63 -2.90
N TYR A 39 8.45 6.64 -2.03
CA TYR A 39 7.55 5.50 -2.02
C TYR A 39 7.13 5.18 -0.60
N VAL A 40 5.91 4.69 -0.47
CA VAL A 40 5.33 4.28 0.80
C VAL A 40 4.62 2.94 0.67
N LEU A 41 4.82 2.07 1.65
CA LEU A 41 3.96 0.92 1.90
C LEU A 41 3.16 1.21 3.16
N ALA A 42 1.84 1.32 3.00
CA ALA A 42 0.93 1.66 4.09
C ALA A 42 -0.01 0.49 4.35
N THR A 43 -0.18 0.11 5.61
CA THR A 43 -1.14 -0.93 6.01
C THR A 43 -2.30 -0.33 6.80
N LEU A 44 -3.51 -0.86 6.58
CA LEU A 44 -4.73 -0.52 7.29
C LEU A 44 -5.54 -1.78 7.56
N ASN A 45 -6.45 -1.74 8.52
CA ASN A 45 -7.48 -2.77 8.66
C ASN A 45 -8.58 -2.54 7.62
N PHE A 46 -9.06 -3.61 7.00
CA PHE A 46 -10.21 -3.59 6.10
C PHE A 46 -11.51 -3.45 6.90
N ASP A 47 -12.39 -2.54 6.47
CA ASP A 47 -13.74 -2.37 7.04
C ASP A 47 -14.79 -2.97 6.10
N SER A 48 -15.45 -4.04 6.52
CA SER A 48 -16.49 -4.71 5.72
C SER A 48 -17.76 -3.88 5.53
N ASN A 49 -17.96 -2.80 6.31
CA ASN A 49 -19.11 -1.92 6.19
C ASN A 49 -18.90 -0.77 5.19
N LEU A 50 -17.67 -0.61 4.68
CA LEU A 50 -17.32 0.44 3.72
C LEU A 50 -16.95 -0.17 2.39
N ASP A 51 -17.41 0.44 1.30
CA ASP A 51 -17.00 0.01 -0.03
C ASP A 51 -15.49 0.24 -0.25
N ILE A 52 -14.87 -0.64 -1.03
CA ILE A 52 -13.41 -0.64 -1.24
C ILE A 52 -12.91 0.67 -1.88
N LYS A 53 -13.71 1.33 -2.72
CA LYS A 53 -13.33 2.59 -3.37
C LYS A 53 -13.23 3.71 -2.35
N THR A 54 -14.18 3.80 -1.42
CA THR A 54 -14.14 4.73 -0.29
C THR A 54 -12.95 4.45 0.62
N GLN A 55 -12.67 3.19 0.93
CA GLN A 55 -11.51 2.80 1.74
C GLN A 55 -10.18 3.21 1.08
N ILE A 56 -10.01 2.97 -0.23
CA ILE A 56 -8.81 3.41 -0.98
C ILE A 56 -8.69 4.94 -0.95
N ALA A 57 -9.78 5.68 -1.13
CA ALA A 57 -9.77 7.14 -1.06
C ALA A 57 -9.40 7.66 0.34
N ASN A 58 -9.87 7.01 1.40
CA ASN A 58 -9.52 7.34 2.78
C ASN A 58 -8.04 7.03 3.07
N ALA A 59 -7.55 5.85 2.66
CA ALA A 59 -6.14 5.49 2.76
C ALA A 59 -5.25 6.50 2.04
N ARG A 60 -5.63 6.95 0.83
CA ARG A 60 -4.92 8.00 0.10
C ARG A 60 -4.80 9.30 0.90
N LYS A 61 -5.87 9.74 1.57
CA LYS A 61 -5.86 10.95 2.42
C LYS A 61 -4.95 10.76 3.63
N LEU A 62 -5.03 9.62 4.30
CA LEU A 62 -4.18 9.29 5.46
C LEU A 62 -2.70 9.30 5.08
N ILE A 63 -2.34 8.62 3.98
CA ILE A 63 -0.99 8.59 3.44
C ILE A 63 -0.50 10.00 3.09
N ARG A 64 -1.34 10.82 2.45
CA ARG A 64 -1.00 12.21 2.13
C ARG A 64 -0.63 12.99 3.38
N ASN A 65 -1.43 12.88 4.43
CA ASN A 65 -1.19 13.57 5.70
C ASN A 65 0.07 13.05 6.40
N GLN A 66 0.22 11.72 6.50
CA GLN A 66 1.36 11.06 7.12
C GLN A 66 2.70 11.44 6.45
N THR A 67 2.72 11.49 5.13
CA THR A 67 3.93 11.76 4.35
C THR A 67 4.11 13.24 4.00
N ALA A 68 3.12 14.08 4.31
CA ALA A 68 3.01 15.46 3.82
C ALA A 68 3.23 15.55 2.30
N ALA A 69 2.57 14.67 1.54
CA ALA A 69 2.69 14.63 0.07
C ALA A 69 2.01 15.84 -0.59
N LEU A 70 2.67 16.38 -1.62
CA LEU A 70 2.22 17.55 -2.38
C LEU A 70 2.40 17.28 -3.87
N TRP A 71 1.38 17.61 -4.66
CA TRP A 71 1.47 17.49 -6.10
C TRP A 71 2.54 18.45 -6.67
N ILE A 72 3.27 18.03 -7.70
CA ILE A 72 4.37 18.71 -8.40
C ILE A 72 5.69 18.80 -7.60
N PHE A 73 5.65 18.75 -6.27
CA PHE A 73 6.83 18.97 -5.43
C PHE A 73 7.26 17.76 -4.59
N LYS A 74 6.30 16.93 -4.20
CA LYS A 74 6.50 15.84 -3.23
C LYS A 74 5.48 14.73 -3.47
N GLU A 75 5.44 14.22 -4.70
CA GLU A 75 4.66 13.04 -5.03
C GLU A 75 5.22 11.82 -4.32
N VAL A 76 4.31 10.93 -3.93
CA VAL A 76 4.62 9.66 -3.29
C VAL A 76 3.89 8.53 -4.02
N GLY A 77 4.64 7.52 -4.44
CA GLY A 77 4.09 6.25 -4.92
C GLY A 77 3.64 5.39 -3.74
N ALA A 78 2.36 5.02 -3.70
CA ALA A 78 1.78 4.29 -2.58
C ALA A 78 1.39 2.87 -2.96
N TYR A 79 1.85 1.92 -2.15
CA TYR A 79 1.33 0.56 -2.10
C TYR A 79 0.48 0.40 -0.84
N ILE A 80 -0.83 0.21 -1.01
CA ILE A 80 -1.80 0.15 0.07
C ILE A 80 -2.09 -1.32 0.37
N VAL A 81 -1.99 -1.71 1.63
CA VAL A 81 -2.32 -3.05 2.10
C VAL A 81 -3.48 -2.98 3.08
N PHE A 82 -4.56 -3.69 2.78
CA PHE A 82 -5.68 -3.87 3.69
C PHE A 82 -5.58 -5.26 4.34
N VAL A 83 -5.50 -5.30 5.66
CA VAL A 83 -5.53 -6.55 6.43
C VAL A 83 -6.99 -6.85 6.77
N CYS A 84 -7.46 -8.02 6.37
CA CYS A 84 -8.84 -8.46 6.58
C CYS A 84 -8.88 -9.79 7.36
N ASP A 85 -9.98 -10.07 8.03
CA ASP A 85 -10.19 -11.38 8.66
C ASP A 85 -10.40 -12.45 7.57
N GLU A 86 -11.28 -12.15 6.63
CA GLU A 86 -11.59 -12.95 5.44
C GLU A 86 -11.56 -12.07 4.20
N LEU A 87 -11.21 -12.66 3.05
CA LEU A 87 -11.27 -11.92 1.78
C LEU A 87 -12.73 -11.62 1.42
N PRO A 88 -13.07 -10.37 1.10
CA PRO A 88 -14.39 -10.03 0.58
C PRO A 88 -14.59 -10.62 -0.83
N GLU A 89 -15.84 -10.74 -1.25
CA GLU A 89 -16.21 -11.11 -2.63
C GLU A 89 -15.93 -9.95 -3.61
N LEU A 90 -14.65 -9.71 -3.87
CA LEU A 90 -14.15 -8.72 -4.82
C LEU A 90 -13.20 -9.40 -5.81
N ASP A 91 -13.08 -8.81 -7.00
CA ASP A 91 -12.02 -9.14 -7.94
C ASP A 91 -10.97 -8.02 -8.01
N SER A 92 -9.88 -8.26 -8.73
CA SER A 92 -8.77 -7.30 -8.87
C SER A 92 -9.19 -6.00 -9.57
N SER A 93 -10.22 -6.02 -10.41
CA SER A 93 -10.70 -4.82 -11.11
C SER A 93 -11.39 -3.82 -10.18
N HIS A 94 -11.89 -4.28 -9.04
CA HIS A 94 -12.45 -3.42 -7.99
C HIS A 94 -11.36 -2.64 -7.22
N LEU A 95 -10.12 -3.12 -7.27
CA LEU A 95 -8.99 -2.50 -6.58
C LEU A 95 -8.42 -1.36 -7.44
N ALA A 96 -8.99 -0.18 -7.24
CA ALA A 96 -8.64 1.01 -8.00
C ALA A 96 -7.17 1.42 -7.78
N VAL A 97 -6.43 1.49 -8.88
CA VAL A 97 -5.06 1.99 -8.93
C VAL A 97 -4.96 3.12 -9.96
N ASP A 98 -4.05 4.07 -9.76
CA ASP A 98 -3.95 5.25 -10.62
C ASP A 98 -3.22 4.92 -11.92
N SER A 99 -3.87 5.13 -13.07
CA SER A 99 -3.24 4.97 -14.38
C SER A 99 -2.27 6.11 -14.75
N THR A 100 -2.29 7.21 -13.98
CA THR A 100 -1.50 8.42 -14.24
C THR A 100 -0.87 8.97 -12.95
N GLY A 101 0.26 9.68 -13.09
CA GLY A 101 0.98 10.29 -11.98
C GLY A 101 0.44 11.65 -11.51
N PHE A 102 -0.77 12.06 -11.90
CA PHE A 102 -1.31 13.40 -11.62
C PHE A 102 -1.91 13.54 -10.22
N HIS A 103 -1.27 12.96 -9.21
CA HIS A 103 -1.72 12.99 -7.83
C HIS A 103 -0.54 13.18 -6.88
N ALA A 104 -0.79 13.84 -5.74
CA ALA A 104 0.20 13.93 -4.66
C ALA A 104 0.54 12.53 -4.10
N VAL A 105 -0.46 11.66 -3.99
CA VAL A 105 -0.30 10.25 -3.63
C VAL A 105 -0.80 9.43 -4.81
N ILE A 106 0.11 8.73 -5.46
CA ILE A 106 -0.14 7.92 -6.65
C ILE A 106 -0.33 6.48 -6.17
N VAL A 107 -1.55 5.96 -6.26
CA VAL A 107 -1.86 4.59 -5.82
C VAL A 107 -1.34 3.61 -6.87
N GLN A 108 -0.21 2.98 -6.58
CA GLN A 108 0.52 2.08 -7.47
C GLN A 108 0.13 0.62 -7.25
N GLY A 109 -0.35 0.28 -6.06
CA GLY A 109 -0.86 -1.05 -5.76
C GLY A 109 -1.82 -1.01 -4.59
N VAL A 110 -2.81 -1.90 -4.65
CA VAL A 110 -3.74 -2.19 -3.56
C VAL A 110 -3.74 -3.69 -3.36
N HIS A 111 -3.62 -4.14 -2.11
CA HIS A 111 -3.52 -5.55 -1.76
C HIS A 111 -4.36 -5.84 -0.51
N LEU A 112 -5.34 -6.72 -0.61
CA LEU A 112 -6.06 -7.29 0.51
C LEU A 112 -5.37 -8.59 0.93
N VAL A 113 -5.06 -8.68 2.22
CA VAL A 113 -4.40 -9.83 2.84
C VAL A 113 -5.30 -10.35 3.95
N SER A 114 -5.79 -11.59 3.84
CA SER A 114 -6.59 -12.20 4.90
C SER A 114 -5.72 -12.84 5.97
N LYS A 115 -6.25 -12.96 7.19
CA LYS A 115 -5.62 -13.75 8.26
C LYS A 115 -5.46 -15.24 7.93
N SER A 116 -6.23 -15.73 6.96
CA SER A 116 -6.11 -17.09 6.42
C SER A 116 -5.01 -17.24 5.35
N GLY A 117 -4.26 -16.18 5.04
CA GLY A 117 -3.21 -16.20 4.02
C GLY A 117 -3.74 -16.17 2.58
N LYS A 118 -4.99 -15.73 2.37
CA LYS A 118 -5.51 -15.47 1.03
C LYS A 118 -5.21 -14.03 0.65
N HIS A 119 -5.00 -13.83 -0.65
CA HIS A 119 -4.54 -12.56 -1.21
C HIS A 119 -5.40 -12.14 -2.39
N LEU A 120 -5.72 -10.85 -2.45
CA LEU A 120 -6.31 -10.20 -3.63
C LEU A 120 -5.55 -8.90 -3.87
N TYR A 121 -4.97 -8.72 -5.04
CA TYR A 121 -4.20 -7.51 -5.33
C TYR A 121 -4.39 -7.02 -6.76
N ASN A 122 -4.15 -5.74 -6.94
CA ASN A 122 -4.02 -5.08 -8.23
C ASN A 122 -2.91 -4.04 -8.13
N HIS A 123 -2.17 -3.86 -9.21
CA HIS A 123 -1.10 -2.87 -9.29
C HIS A 123 -0.99 -2.29 -10.69
N THR A 124 -0.48 -1.07 -10.75
CA THR A 124 -0.30 -0.33 -12.00
C THR A 124 0.84 -0.94 -12.82
N ASN A 125 0.59 -1.22 -14.09
CA ASN A 125 1.62 -1.49 -15.08
C ASN A 125 1.90 -0.20 -15.85
N TRP A 126 3.10 0.37 -15.73
CA TRP A 126 3.49 1.55 -16.50
C TRP A 126 4.57 1.17 -17.50
N LEU A 127 4.23 1.18 -18.80
CA LEU A 127 5.15 0.91 -19.93
C LEU A 127 6.00 -0.36 -19.73
N ASN A 128 5.36 -1.51 -19.48
CA ASN A 128 6.00 -2.83 -19.28
C ASN A 128 6.96 -2.93 -18.08
N LYS A 129 6.93 -1.98 -17.14
CA LYS A 129 7.66 -2.05 -15.86
C LYS A 129 6.71 -1.81 -14.69
N SER A 130 6.77 -2.68 -13.68
CA SER A 130 6.14 -2.49 -12.38
C SER A 130 6.80 -1.30 -11.67
N PHE A 131 6.09 -0.17 -11.49
CA PHE A 131 6.68 1.01 -10.86
C PHE A 131 6.98 0.73 -9.38
N GLY A 132 8.18 1.08 -8.90
CA GLY A 132 8.57 0.83 -7.50
C GLY A 132 8.78 -0.64 -7.12
N GLY A 133 8.71 -1.58 -8.07
CA GLY A 133 8.85 -3.03 -7.84
C GLY A 133 7.59 -3.67 -7.26
N THR A 134 6.39 -3.21 -7.64
CA THR A 134 5.10 -3.71 -7.10
C THR A 134 4.94 -5.23 -7.18
N ASP A 135 5.45 -5.89 -8.22
CA ASP A 135 5.35 -7.34 -8.38
C ASP A 135 6.16 -8.06 -7.29
N PHE A 136 7.36 -7.58 -7.03
CA PHE A 136 8.20 -8.04 -5.91
C PHE A 136 7.57 -7.73 -4.54
N ILE A 137 6.89 -6.59 -4.41
CA ILE A 137 6.14 -6.26 -3.18
C ILE A 137 4.97 -7.23 -2.99
N ALA A 138 4.21 -7.55 -4.03
CA ALA A 138 3.10 -8.48 -3.96
C ALA A 138 3.57 -9.90 -3.60
N GLU A 139 4.61 -10.42 -4.29
CA GLU A 139 5.21 -11.71 -3.99
C GLU A 139 5.76 -11.78 -2.56
N ARG A 140 6.50 -10.74 -2.13
CA ARG A 140 7.05 -10.69 -0.79
C ARG A 140 5.95 -10.57 0.28
N LEU A 141 4.85 -9.85 -0.01
CA LEU A 141 3.68 -9.80 0.88
C LEU A 141 3.03 -11.17 1.05
N VAL A 142 2.88 -11.94 -0.03
CA VAL A 142 2.38 -13.33 0.04
C VAL A 142 3.23 -14.17 0.99
N ASN A 143 4.56 -14.05 0.90
CA ASN A 143 5.48 -14.81 1.76
C ASN A 143 5.54 -14.29 3.21
N SER A 144 5.18 -13.03 3.46
CA SER A 144 5.33 -12.37 4.77
C SER A 144 4.03 -12.33 5.58
N ALA A 145 2.88 -12.47 4.93
CA ALA A 145 1.58 -12.44 5.58
C ALA A 145 1.18 -13.75 6.27
N ILE A 146 1.95 -14.81 6.04
CA ILE A 146 1.76 -16.16 6.58
C ILE A 146 2.53 -16.30 7.91
#